data_AF-A0A969NHW7-F1
#
_entry.id   AF-A0A969NHW7-F1
#
_cell.length_a   1.000
_cell.length_b   1.000
_cell.length_c   1.000
_cell.angle_alpha   90.00
_cell.angle_beta   90.00
_cell.angle_gamma   90.00
#
_symmetry.space_group_name_H-M   'P 1'
#
loop_
_entity.id
_entity.type
_entity.pdbx_description
1 polymer ?
#
loop_
_entity_poly.entity_id
_entity_poly.type
_entity_poly.pdbx_seq_one_letter_code
_entity_poly.pdbx_strand_id
1 'polypeptide(L)'
;MQYENAFQSIRPYTNDEIKEVLNQLLEEPDFQKVLSIVYPKQKLSDVIENLRKLSTIKEFQREVVYYYLRIIIDKTINKLSFSGLDNLEPGKKYLFMSNHRDIILDSALLNVIFFENKIKTTEIAIGSNLLIFPWIEMLVKLNKSFVVKRNLPVKEMLDASKELSSYIKYTLFEKKNSIWIAQKEGRTKDGNDSTHSGLLKMIHMSSRKSVAEYFKKIKLVPVSISYEVEPCDRAKTAELYARLRDGSYKKDPKEDLLSMSGGLENFKGRVHFHFGKVLNKELDDLNDIKFKNDQYVRLAQIIDKS
;
A
#
# COMPACT_ATOMS: atom_id res chain seq x y z
N MET A 1 -11.19 7.14 -20.22
CA MET A 1 -12.31 6.28 -20.69
C MET A 1 -11.91 4.85 -21.09
N GLN A 2 -11.27 4.56 -22.25
CA GLN A 2 -11.06 3.15 -22.68
C GLN A 2 -10.23 2.29 -21.70
N TYR A 3 -9.20 2.86 -21.06
CA TYR A 3 -8.37 2.17 -20.06
C TYR A 3 -8.97 2.18 -18.64
N GLU A 4 -9.79 3.17 -18.28
CA GLU A 4 -10.39 3.21 -16.93
C GLU A 4 -11.46 2.13 -16.73
N ASN A 5 -12.19 1.79 -17.78
CA ASN A 5 -13.14 0.68 -17.76
C ASN A 5 -12.41 -0.67 -17.73
N ALA A 6 -11.26 -0.78 -18.41
CA ALA A 6 -10.47 -2.01 -18.46
C ALA A 6 -9.95 -2.46 -17.08
N PHE A 7 -9.80 -1.54 -16.13
CA PHE A 7 -9.29 -1.82 -14.79
C PHE A 7 -10.34 -1.66 -13.69
N GLN A 8 -11.63 -1.53 -14.02
CA GLN A 8 -12.70 -1.29 -13.05
C GLN A 8 -12.70 -2.28 -11.89
N SER A 9 -12.29 -3.54 -12.15
CA SER A 9 -12.24 -4.60 -11.16
C SER A 9 -11.18 -4.42 -10.08
N ILE A 10 -10.15 -3.59 -10.32
CA ILE A 10 -9.03 -3.41 -9.38
C ILE A 10 -8.70 -1.95 -9.06
N ARG A 11 -9.08 -0.97 -9.90
CA ARG A 11 -8.67 0.42 -9.71
C ARG A 11 -9.35 1.06 -8.49
N PRO A 12 -8.77 2.13 -7.93
CA PRO A 12 -9.46 3.01 -7.00
C PRO A 12 -10.60 3.76 -7.72
N TYR A 13 -11.48 4.36 -6.93
CA TYR A 13 -12.52 5.23 -7.46
C TYR A 13 -11.92 6.49 -8.09
N THR A 14 -12.71 7.17 -8.92
CA THR A 14 -12.39 8.49 -9.50
C THR A 14 -13.18 9.60 -8.81
N ASN A 15 -12.88 10.86 -9.15
CA ASN A 15 -13.67 11.99 -8.67
C ASN A 15 -15.10 11.99 -9.22
N ASP A 16 -15.37 11.30 -10.33
CA ASP A 16 -16.73 11.21 -10.88
C ASP A 16 -17.60 10.24 -10.05
N GLU A 17 -16.97 9.24 -9.44
CA GLU A 17 -17.64 8.20 -8.64
C GLU A 17 -17.79 8.60 -7.15
N ILE A 18 -17.03 9.60 -6.68
CA ILE A 18 -16.94 9.90 -5.24
C ILE A 18 -18.30 10.22 -4.61
N LYS A 19 -19.16 10.99 -5.28
CA LYS A 19 -20.45 11.39 -4.70
C LYS A 19 -21.32 10.18 -4.37
N GLU A 20 -21.39 9.23 -5.30
CA GLU A 20 -22.19 8.03 -5.12
C GLU A 20 -21.61 7.14 -4.02
N VAL A 21 -20.32 6.83 -4.10
CA VAL A 21 -19.65 5.91 -3.16
C VAL A 21 -19.58 6.50 -1.76
N LEU A 22 -19.30 7.81 -1.63
CA LEU A 22 -19.23 8.47 -0.33
C LEU A 22 -20.61 8.51 0.34
N ASN A 23 -21.68 8.74 -0.41
CA ASN A 23 -23.04 8.68 0.14
C ASN A 23 -23.37 7.30 0.70
N GLN A 24 -22.95 6.22 0.02
CA GLN A 24 -23.14 4.86 0.53
C GLN A 24 -22.28 4.62 1.78
N LEU A 25 -21.00 4.98 1.73
CA LEU A 25 -20.07 4.80 2.84
C LEU A 25 -20.51 5.57 4.10
N LEU A 26 -21.12 6.75 3.96
CA LEU A 26 -21.61 7.55 5.10
C LEU A 26 -22.80 6.91 5.83
N GLU A 27 -23.53 6.00 5.19
CA GLU A 27 -24.63 5.25 5.82
C GLU A 27 -24.15 4.00 6.58
N GLU A 28 -22.89 3.62 6.41
CA GLU A 28 -22.32 2.41 7.04
C GLU A 28 -22.08 2.64 8.55
N PRO A 29 -22.73 1.89 9.46
CA PRO A 29 -22.62 2.10 10.90
C PRO A 29 -21.19 2.01 11.44
N ASP A 30 -20.37 1.11 10.89
CA ASP A 30 -18.98 0.96 11.29
C ASP A 30 -18.11 2.13 10.83
N PHE A 31 -18.40 2.70 9.65
CA PHE A 31 -17.73 3.91 9.20
C PHE A 31 -18.15 5.14 10.03
N GLN A 32 -19.41 5.23 10.43
CA GLN A 32 -19.87 6.29 11.34
C GLN A 32 -19.17 6.27 12.71
N LYS A 33 -18.79 5.09 13.22
CA LYS A 33 -17.93 4.98 14.42
C LYS A 33 -16.56 5.61 14.17
N VAL A 34 -15.96 5.38 12.99
CA VAL A 34 -14.70 6.04 12.60
C VAL A 34 -14.88 7.56 12.58
N LEU A 35 -15.96 8.07 11.97
CA LEU A 35 -16.25 9.51 11.96
C LEU A 35 -16.41 10.11 13.35
N SER A 36 -16.98 9.35 14.28
CA SER A 36 -17.14 9.78 15.68
C SER A 36 -15.79 9.90 16.41
N ILE A 37 -14.79 9.09 16.01
CA ILE A 37 -13.41 9.23 16.49
C ILE A 37 -12.73 10.45 15.87
N VAL A 38 -12.95 10.70 14.57
CA VAL A 38 -12.36 11.85 13.85
C VAL A 38 -12.93 13.19 14.33
N TYR A 39 -14.23 13.25 14.59
CA TYR A 39 -14.96 14.46 14.97
C TYR A 39 -15.68 14.31 16.32
N PRO A 40 -14.97 14.07 17.43
CA PRO A 40 -15.57 13.68 18.71
C PRO A 40 -16.42 14.77 19.39
N LYS A 41 -16.32 16.02 18.91
CA LYS A 41 -17.02 17.19 19.46
C LYS A 41 -18.18 17.68 18.59
N GLN A 42 -18.41 17.06 17.44
CA GLN A 42 -19.46 17.46 16.50
C GLN A 42 -20.59 16.44 16.51
N LYS A 43 -21.81 16.89 16.23
CA LYS A 43 -22.92 15.95 16.02
C LYS A 43 -22.65 15.18 14.73
N LEU A 44 -22.79 13.86 14.79
CA LEU A 44 -22.52 12.97 13.67
C LEU A 44 -23.37 13.32 12.43
N SER A 45 -24.61 13.75 12.62
CA SER A 45 -25.48 14.26 11.53
C SER A 45 -24.82 15.38 10.75
N ASP A 46 -24.28 16.38 11.45
CA ASP A 46 -23.71 17.58 10.85
C ASP A 46 -22.40 17.24 10.13
N VAL A 47 -21.62 16.30 10.70
CA VAL A 47 -20.41 15.75 10.05
C VAL A 47 -20.78 15.06 8.75
N ILE A 48 -21.79 14.17 8.76
CA ILE A 48 -22.25 13.48 7.56
C ILE A 48 -22.70 14.48 6.49
N GLU A 49 -23.55 15.44 6.85
CA GLU A 49 -24.03 16.47 5.91
C GLU A 49 -22.90 17.29 5.29
N ASN A 50 -21.85 17.60 6.06
CA ASN A 50 -20.68 18.30 5.54
C ASN A 50 -19.83 17.41 4.63
N LEU A 51 -19.62 16.15 4.98
CA LEU A 51 -18.86 15.20 4.16
C LEU A 51 -19.57 14.87 2.83
N ARG A 52 -20.91 14.90 2.79
CA ARG A 52 -21.67 14.76 1.53
C ARG A 52 -21.37 15.83 0.49
N LYS A 53 -20.83 16.99 0.91
CA LYS A 53 -20.48 18.10 0.01
C LYS A 53 -19.14 17.89 -0.70
N LEU A 54 -18.33 16.92 -0.27
CA LEU A 54 -17.03 16.66 -0.87
C LEU A 54 -17.20 16.19 -2.32
N SER A 55 -16.34 16.69 -3.20
CA SER A 55 -16.42 16.49 -4.64
C SER A 55 -15.18 15.82 -5.23
N THR A 56 -14.12 15.66 -4.43
CA THR A 56 -12.86 15.05 -4.88
C THR A 56 -12.28 14.09 -3.86
N ILE A 57 -11.56 13.08 -4.36
CA ILE A 57 -10.82 12.12 -3.53
C ILE A 57 -9.80 12.83 -2.64
N LYS A 58 -9.19 13.91 -3.15
CA LYS A 58 -8.23 14.70 -2.38
C LYS A 58 -8.87 15.34 -1.14
N GLU A 59 -10.10 15.85 -1.28
CA GLU A 59 -10.86 16.39 -0.15
C GLU A 59 -11.18 15.29 0.86
N PHE A 60 -11.68 14.13 0.41
CA PHE A 60 -11.95 12.99 1.31
C PHE A 60 -10.68 12.53 2.07
N GLN A 61 -9.55 12.41 1.37
CA GLN A 61 -8.28 12.07 2.00
C GLN A 61 -7.85 13.10 3.05
N ARG A 62 -8.11 14.40 2.80
CA ARG A 62 -7.78 15.46 3.76
C ARG A 62 -8.73 15.48 4.96
N GLU A 63 -10.04 15.48 4.71
CA GLU A 63 -11.06 15.68 5.75
C GLU A 63 -11.27 14.42 6.61
N VAL A 64 -11.07 13.22 6.08
CA VAL A 64 -11.32 11.99 6.84
C VAL A 64 -10.00 11.26 7.14
N VAL A 65 -9.31 10.82 6.09
CA VAL A 65 -8.18 9.89 6.22
C VAL A 65 -7.03 10.52 6.99
N TYR A 66 -6.60 11.72 6.61
CA TYR A 66 -5.47 12.42 7.24
C TYR A 66 -5.73 12.69 8.72
N TYR A 67 -6.89 13.24 9.09
CA TYR A 67 -7.22 13.51 10.50
C TYR A 67 -7.31 12.23 11.32
N TYR A 68 -7.90 11.16 10.78
CA TYR A 68 -7.94 9.85 11.45
C TYR A 68 -6.52 9.32 11.71
N LEU A 69 -5.64 9.39 10.70
CA LEU A 69 -4.25 8.95 10.85
C LEU A 69 -3.47 9.82 11.83
N ARG A 70 -3.70 11.14 11.87
CA ARG A 70 -3.08 12.02 12.89
C ARG A 70 -3.48 11.61 14.30
N ILE A 71 -4.76 11.28 14.54
CA ILE A 71 -5.22 10.77 15.84
C ILE A 71 -4.49 9.47 16.20
N ILE A 72 -4.32 8.54 15.24
CA ILE A 72 -3.59 7.29 15.47
C ILE A 72 -2.11 7.56 15.78
N ILE A 73 -1.46 8.45 15.02
CA ILE A 73 -0.06 8.83 15.23
C ILE A 73 0.09 9.41 16.64
N ASP A 74 -0.72 10.40 17.00
CA ASP A 74 -0.62 11.10 18.28
C ASP A 74 -0.90 10.16 19.48
N LYS A 75 -1.73 9.13 19.29
CA LYS A 75 -2.03 8.14 20.34
C LYS A 75 -1.02 7.00 20.45
N THR A 76 -0.43 6.57 19.33
CA THR A 76 0.28 5.27 19.26
C THR A 76 1.76 5.37 18.88
N ILE A 77 2.23 6.52 18.41
CA ILE A 77 3.59 6.73 17.91
C ILE A 77 4.26 7.88 18.67
N ASN A 78 5.37 7.60 19.36
CA ASN A 78 6.17 8.60 20.06
C ASN A 78 6.83 9.59 19.11
N LYS A 79 7.32 9.10 17.96
CA LYS A 79 7.95 9.92 16.93
C LYS A 79 7.82 9.24 15.58
N LEU A 80 7.17 9.92 14.63
CA LEU A 80 7.27 9.60 13.22
C LEU A 80 8.42 10.41 12.63
N SER A 81 9.36 9.74 11.97
CA SER A 81 10.51 10.39 11.34
C SER A 81 10.76 9.82 9.96
N PHE A 82 11.43 10.61 9.11
CA PHE A 82 11.80 10.17 7.78
C PHE A 82 13.14 10.78 7.34
N SER A 83 13.77 10.17 6.35
CA SER A 83 15.00 10.65 5.72
C SER A 83 15.03 10.30 4.23
N GLY A 84 15.81 11.03 3.42
CA GLY A 84 16.01 10.71 2.00
C GLY A 84 14.89 11.16 1.05
N LEU A 85 13.92 11.97 1.51
CA LEU A 85 12.92 12.59 0.61
C LEU A 85 13.57 13.54 -0.41
N ASP A 86 14.72 14.11 -0.07
CA ASP A 86 15.58 14.92 -0.93
C ASP A 86 16.12 14.17 -2.15
N ASN A 87 16.09 12.83 -2.15
CA ASN A 87 16.38 12.02 -3.34
C ASN A 87 15.28 12.12 -4.42
N LEU A 88 14.11 12.70 -4.10
CA LEU A 88 12.95 12.74 -4.97
C LEU A 88 12.86 14.09 -5.69
N GLU A 89 12.92 14.06 -7.01
CA GLU A 89 12.60 15.23 -7.83
C GLU A 89 11.08 15.53 -7.78
N PRO A 90 10.69 16.79 -7.52
CA PRO A 90 9.29 17.22 -7.57
C PRO A 90 8.63 16.96 -8.93
N GLY A 91 7.33 16.63 -8.91
CA GLY A 91 6.53 16.43 -10.13
C GLY A 91 6.84 15.16 -10.93
N LYS A 92 7.84 14.37 -10.52
CA LYS A 92 8.05 13.02 -11.05
C LYS A 92 7.16 12.01 -10.32
N LYS A 93 7.00 10.85 -10.94
CA LYS A 93 6.33 9.67 -10.41
C LYS A 93 7.37 8.61 -10.09
N TYR A 94 7.07 7.80 -9.09
CA TYR A 94 7.94 6.76 -8.58
C TYR A 94 7.14 5.52 -8.24
N LEU A 95 7.82 4.37 -8.32
CA LEU A 95 7.36 3.14 -7.68
C LEU A 95 8.12 3.00 -6.36
N PHE A 96 7.45 3.29 -5.24
CA PHE A 96 7.99 3.07 -3.90
C PHE A 96 7.78 1.61 -3.52
N MET A 97 8.88 0.93 -3.20
CA MET A 97 8.85 -0.47 -2.77
C MET A 97 9.45 -0.56 -1.37
N SER A 98 8.70 -1.12 -0.41
CA SER A 98 9.18 -1.23 0.97
C SER A 98 9.08 -2.62 1.54
N ASN A 99 9.82 -2.84 2.63
CA ASN A 99 9.47 -3.90 3.57
C ASN A 99 8.08 -3.63 4.17
N HIS A 100 7.49 -4.65 4.80
CA HIS A 100 6.11 -4.58 5.25
C HIS A 100 5.98 -5.11 6.68
N ARG A 101 5.71 -4.22 7.62
CA ARG A 101 5.67 -4.46 9.07
C ARG A 101 4.25 -4.41 9.59
N ASP A 102 3.47 -3.41 9.19
CA ASP A 102 2.07 -3.22 9.53
C ASP A 102 1.14 -3.36 8.31
N ILE A 103 -0.02 -4.00 8.47
CA ILE A 103 -0.96 -4.27 7.35
C ILE A 103 -1.49 -2.98 6.73
N ILE A 104 -1.78 -1.96 7.54
CA ILE A 104 -2.42 -0.71 7.09
C ILE A 104 -1.42 0.45 7.15
N LEU A 105 -0.74 0.61 8.29
CA LEU A 105 -0.05 1.84 8.61
C LEU A 105 1.21 2.08 7.77
N ASP A 106 1.85 1.05 7.22
CA ASP A 106 3.04 1.26 6.37
C ASP A 106 2.73 2.22 5.21
N SER A 107 1.66 1.91 4.46
CA SER A 107 1.20 2.73 3.33
C SER A 107 0.55 4.04 3.78
N ALA A 108 -0.17 4.01 4.90
CA ALA A 108 -0.90 5.16 5.40
C ALA A 108 0.05 6.24 5.95
N LEU A 109 1.04 5.85 6.75
CA LEU A 109 2.06 6.76 7.29
C LEU A 109 2.95 7.33 6.19
N LEU A 110 3.31 6.53 5.17
CA LEU A 110 4.00 7.05 3.99
C LEU A 110 3.20 8.16 3.30
N ASN A 111 1.88 7.99 3.16
CA ASN A 111 1.03 9.01 2.58
C ASN A 111 0.81 10.23 3.49
N VAL A 112 0.85 10.08 4.82
CA VAL A 112 0.90 11.22 5.75
C VAL A 112 2.19 12.01 5.55
N ILE A 113 3.34 11.33 5.50
CA ILE A 113 4.64 11.98 5.24
C ILE A 113 4.60 12.75 3.92
N PHE A 114 4.07 12.15 2.85
CA PHE A 114 3.95 12.84 1.56
C PHE A 114 3.00 14.03 1.63
N PHE A 115 1.84 13.86 2.25
CA PHE A 115 0.85 14.92 2.38
C PHE A 115 1.42 16.13 3.14
N GLU A 116 2.06 15.92 4.29
CA GLU A 116 2.68 16.98 5.11
C GLU A 116 3.86 17.66 4.39
N ASN A 117 4.58 16.95 3.52
CA ASN A 117 5.67 17.49 2.70
C ASN A 117 5.23 17.99 1.31
N LYS A 118 3.92 18.16 1.08
CA LYS A 118 3.34 18.66 -0.20
C LYS A 118 3.68 17.79 -1.43
N ILE A 119 3.96 16.51 -1.20
CA ILE A 119 4.14 15.48 -2.22
C ILE A 119 2.78 14.82 -2.48
N LYS A 120 2.51 14.48 -3.76
CA LYS A 120 1.27 13.78 -4.13
C LYS A 120 1.24 12.39 -3.51
N THR A 121 0.13 12.04 -2.85
CA THR A 121 -0.09 10.70 -2.27
C THR A 121 -0.09 9.61 -3.34
N THR A 122 0.38 8.43 -2.94
CA THR A 122 0.49 7.23 -3.79
C THR A 122 -0.85 6.53 -3.99
N GLU A 123 -0.92 5.73 -5.05
CA GLU A 123 -1.85 4.61 -5.12
C GLU A 123 -1.26 3.39 -4.41
N ILE A 124 -2.08 2.68 -3.64
CA ILE A 124 -1.64 1.64 -2.70
C ILE A 124 -2.07 0.27 -3.22
N ALA A 125 -1.14 -0.67 -3.37
CA ALA A 125 -1.50 -2.06 -3.61
C ALA A 125 -2.09 -2.70 -2.34
N ILE A 126 -3.34 -3.17 -2.40
CA ILE A 126 -4.00 -3.86 -1.26
C ILE A 126 -4.50 -5.25 -1.67
N GLY A 127 -4.29 -6.26 -0.83
CA GLY A 127 -4.77 -7.61 -1.07
C GLY A 127 -6.28 -7.76 -0.91
N SER A 128 -6.95 -8.49 -1.81
CA SER A 128 -8.40 -8.74 -1.74
C SER A 128 -8.83 -9.52 -0.49
N ASN A 129 -7.91 -10.22 0.18
CA ASN A 129 -8.18 -10.92 1.44
C ASN A 129 -8.59 -9.98 2.58
N LEU A 130 -8.25 -8.69 2.49
CA LEU A 130 -8.58 -7.68 3.49
C LEU A 130 -9.98 -7.05 3.27
N LEU A 131 -10.59 -7.29 2.10
CA LEU A 131 -11.85 -6.68 1.68
C LEU A 131 -13.04 -7.54 2.10
N ILE A 132 -13.10 -7.87 3.39
CA ILE A 132 -14.08 -8.82 3.96
C ILE A 132 -15.46 -8.18 4.08
N PHE A 133 -15.53 -6.86 4.29
CA PHE A 133 -16.77 -6.09 4.36
C PHE A 133 -16.83 -5.07 3.22
N PRO A 134 -17.99 -4.89 2.56
CA PRO A 134 -18.13 -3.97 1.42
C PRO A 134 -17.68 -2.53 1.73
N TRP A 135 -17.96 -2.03 2.94
CA TRP A 135 -17.56 -0.69 3.34
C TRP A 135 -16.03 -0.51 3.43
N ILE A 136 -15.27 -1.57 3.73
CA ILE A 136 -13.80 -1.54 3.72
C ILE A 136 -13.32 -1.37 2.29
N GLU A 137 -13.88 -2.10 1.32
CA GLU A 137 -13.55 -1.91 -0.09
C GLU A 137 -13.84 -0.48 -0.54
N MET A 138 -15.03 0.05 -0.18
CA MET A 138 -15.38 1.44 -0.48
C MET A 138 -14.35 2.43 0.07
N LEU A 139 -14.01 2.30 1.35
CA LEU A 139 -13.06 3.17 2.05
C LEU A 139 -11.67 3.14 1.42
N VAL A 140 -11.10 1.95 1.20
CA VAL A 140 -9.72 1.85 0.70
C VAL A 140 -9.61 2.30 -0.76
N LYS A 141 -10.62 2.02 -1.60
CA LYS A 141 -10.63 2.50 -2.99
C LYS A 141 -10.89 4.00 -3.09
N LEU A 142 -11.67 4.59 -2.16
CA LEU A 142 -11.74 6.06 -2.02
C LEU A 142 -10.41 6.64 -1.55
N ASN A 143 -9.61 5.87 -0.80
CA ASN A 143 -8.26 6.23 -0.39
C ASN A 143 -7.15 5.78 -1.38
N LYS A 144 -7.47 5.70 -2.67
CA LYS A 144 -6.51 5.37 -3.76
C LYS A 144 -5.90 3.97 -3.72
N SER A 145 -6.47 3.02 -2.99
CA SER A 145 -6.01 1.64 -3.05
C SER A 145 -6.51 0.92 -4.30
N PHE A 146 -5.63 0.17 -4.96
CA PHE A 146 -5.98 -0.76 -6.02
C PHE A 146 -5.81 -2.20 -5.56
N VAL A 147 -6.69 -3.07 -6.03
CA VAL A 147 -6.87 -4.42 -5.52
C VAL A 147 -5.93 -5.40 -6.20
N VAL A 148 -5.14 -6.11 -5.40
CA VAL A 148 -4.37 -7.29 -5.76
C VAL A 148 -5.23 -8.50 -5.42
N LYS A 149 -5.74 -9.19 -6.44
CA LYS A 149 -6.56 -10.40 -6.26
C LYS A 149 -5.70 -11.53 -5.67
N ARG A 150 -6.12 -12.10 -4.54
CA ARG A 150 -5.42 -13.18 -3.83
C ARG A 150 -6.23 -14.47 -3.84
N ASN A 151 -5.55 -15.59 -3.61
CA ASN A 151 -6.14 -16.94 -3.56
C ASN A 151 -6.90 -17.35 -4.82
N LEU A 152 -6.45 -16.87 -5.99
CA LEU A 152 -7.04 -17.23 -7.27
C LEU A 152 -6.69 -18.66 -7.68
N PRO A 153 -7.55 -19.35 -8.45
CA PRO A 153 -7.18 -20.57 -9.14
C PRO A 153 -5.94 -20.35 -10.03
N VAL A 154 -5.07 -21.35 -10.15
CA VAL A 154 -3.81 -21.27 -10.93
C VAL A 154 -4.06 -20.77 -12.36
N LYS A 155 -5.18 -21.17 -12.97
CA LYS A 155 -5.56 -20.76 -14.33
C LYS A 155 -5.79 -19.26 -14.47
N GLU A 156 -6.22 -18.58 -13.40
CA GLU A 156 -6.54 -17.14 -13.40
C GLU A 156 -5.36 -16.28 -12.91
N MET A 157 -4.38 -16.86 -12.22
CA MET A 157 -3.24 -16.13 -11.66
C MET A 157 -2.43 -15.37 -12.71
N LEU A 158 -2.25 -15.95 -13.90
CA LEU A 158 -1.49 -15.30 -14.97
C LEU A 158 -2.21 -14.06 -15.50
N ASP A 159 -3.53 -14.15 -15.70
CA ASP A 159 -4.30 -13.03 -16.24
C ASP A 159 -4.48 -11.91 -15.21
N ALA A 160 -4.70 -12.26 -13.93
CA ALA A 160 -4.65 -11.29 -12.84
C ALA A 160 -3.28 -10.61 -12.72
N SER A 161 -2.17 -11.35 -12.92
CA SER A 161 -0.82 -10.78 -12.93
C SER A 161 -0.59 -9.83 -14.10
N LYS A 162 -1.12 -10.14 -15.29
CA LYS A 162 -1.07 -9.24 -16.46
C LYS A 162 -1.91 -7.98 -16.25
N GLU A 163 -3.12 -8.13 -15.68
CA GLU A 163 -4.00 -7.00 -15.34
C GLU A 163 -3.29 -6.05 -14.38
N LEU A 164 -2.75 -6.59 -13.28
CA LEU A 164 -2.02 -5.83 -12.27
C LEU A 164 -0.78 -5.13 -12.83
N SER A 165 0.03 -5.85 -13.61
CA SER A 165 1.20 -5.29 -14.29
C SER A 165 0.83 -4.14 -15.23
N SER A 166 -0.26 -4.31 -15.98
CA SER A 166 -0.76 -3.29 -16.91
C SER A 166 -1.30 -2.08 -16.17
N TYR A 167 -1.96 -2.29 -15.03
CA TYR A 167 -2.44 -1.22 -14.17
C TYR A 167 -1.31 -0.41 -13.56
N ILE A 168 -0.27 -1.06 -13.02
CA ILE A 168 0.93 -0.38 -12.48
C ILE A 168 1.56 0.53 -13.55
N LYS A 169 1.73 -0.01 -14.77
CA LYS A 169 2.25 0.75 -15.91
C LYS A 169 1.34 1.92 -16.27
N TYR A 170 0.03 1.70 -16.34
CA TYR A 170 -0.97 2.74 -16.62
C TYR A 170 -0.95 3.86 -15.58
N THR A 171 -0.91 3.54 -14.29
CA THR A 171 -0.87 4.52 -13.20
C THR A 171 0.40 5.38 -13.26
N LEU A 172 1.56 4.78 -13.54
CA LEU A 172 2.83 5.51 -13.62
C LEU A 172 2.97 6.36 -14.89
N PHE A 173 2.55 5.86 -16.06
CA PHE A 173 2.82 6.54 -17.33
C PHE A 173 1.66 7.40 -17.83
N GLU A 174 0.41 6.95 -17.65
CA GLU A 174 -0.78 7.67 -18.15
C GLU A 174 -1.40 8.54 -17.06
N LYS A 175 -1.72 7.97 -15.89
CA LYS A 175 -2.26 8.76 -14.74
C LYS A 175 -1.20 9.66 -14.10
N LYS A 176 0.08 9.39 -14.36
CA LYS A 176 1.23 10.10 -13.78
C LYS A 176 1.13 10.19 -12.26
N ASN A 177 0.79 9.08 -11.61
CA ASN A 177 0.72 8.98 -10.16
C ASN A 177 1.75 7.97 -9.65
N SER A 178 2.28 8.22 -8.46
CA SER A 178 3.20 7.29 -7.81
C SER A 178 2.45 6.12 -7.18
N ILE A 179 3.14 5.01 -6.98
CA ILE A 179 2.59 3.79 -6.36
C ILE A 179 3.43 3.43 -5.15
N TRP A 180 2.78 2.93 -4.10
CA TRP A 180 3.45 2.17 -3.05
C TRP A 180 3.07 0.69 -3.16
N ILE A 181 4.05 -0.19 -3.02
CA ILE A 181 3.86 -1.64 -3.00
C ILE A 181 4.84 -2.30 -2.01
N ALA A 182 4.36 -3.29 -1.26
CA ALA A 182 5.23 -4.12 -0.44
C ALA A 182 6.12 -5.02 -1.31
N GLN A 183 7.37 -5.20 -0.92
CA GLN A 183 8.38 -5.98 -1.69
C GLN A 183 8.15 -7.50 -1.70
N LYS A 184 7.23 -7.97 -0.85
CA LYS A 184 6.73 -9.35 -0.88
C LYS A 184 5.27 -9.39 -0.41
N GLU A 185 4.64 -10.52 -0.67
CA GLU A 185 3.25 -10.75 -0.30
C GLU A 185 3.10 -10.91 1.23
N GLY A 186 2.34 -9.99 1.83
CA GLY A 186 2.06 -9.99 3.26
C GLY A 186 3.21 -9.42 4.11
N ARG A 187 2.86 -8.97 5.32
CA ARG A 187 3.84 -8.46 6.28
C ARG A 187 4.78 -9.54 6.77
N THR A 188 5.99 -9.15 7.15
CA THR A 188 6.97 -10.05 7.74
C THR A 188 6.53 -10.52 9.14
N LYS A 189 6.78 -11.79 9.44
CA LYS A 189 6.49 -12.42 10.74
C LYS A 189 7.77 -12.77 11.48
N ASP A 190 8.80 -13.13 10.73
CA ASP A 190 10.13 -13.54 11.18
C ASP A 190 11.19 -12.44 11.03
N GLY A 191 10.81 -11.27 10.49
CA GLY A 191 11.72 -10.16 10.24
C GLY A 191 12.58 -10.32 8.98
N ASN A 192 12.40 -11.40 8.21
CA ASN A 192 13.08 -11.56 6.93
C ASN A 192 12.41 -10.68 5.88
N ASP A 193 13.08 -9.63 5.47
CA ASP A 193 12.60 -8.66 4.49
C ASP A 193 13.31 -8.85 3.13
N SER A 194 13.52 -10.08 2.65
CA SER A 194 14.01 -10.26 1.26
C SER A 194 12.91 -9.96 0.23
N THR A 195 13.28 -9.23 -0.83
CA THR A 195 12.38 -8.92 -1.95
C THR A 195 12.03 -10.18 -2.76
N HIS A 196 10.75 -10.37 -3.09
CA HIS A 196 10.31 -11.50 -3.91
C HIS A 196 10.52 -11.22 -5.41
N SER A 197 11.38 -12.01 -6.06
CA SER A 197 11.65 -11.89 -7.51
C SER A 197 10.40 -12.10 -8.38
N GLY A 198 9.44 -12.91 -7.92
CA GLY A 198 8.14 -13.09 -8.57
C GLY A 198 7.32 -11.79 -8.69
N LEU A 199 7.41 -10.91 -7.70
CA LEU A 199 6.78 -9.58 -7.74
C LEU A 199 7.40 -8.72 -8.84
N LEU A 200 8.73 -8.72 -8.94
CA LEU A 200 9.47 -7.96 -9.96
C LEU A 200 9.16 -8.47 -11.37
N LYS A 201 9.04 -9.79 -11.52
CA LYS A 201 8.57 -10.42 -12.76
C LYS A 201 7.16 -9.97 -13.13
N MET A 202 6.24 -9.90 -12.16
CA MET A 202 4.88 -9.41 -12.37
C MET A 202 4.89 -7.94 -12.81
N ILE A 203 5.60 -7.06 -12.09
CA ILE A 203 5.70 -5.63 -12.44
C ILE A 203 6.21 -5.42 -13.88
N HIS A 204 7.14 -6.25 -14.33
CA HIS A 204 7.72 -6.18 -15.67
C HIS A 204 6.85 -6.80 -16.79
N MET A 205 5.88 -7.64 -16.45
CA MET A 205 5.15 -8.51 -17.41
C MET A 205 4.48 -7.76 -18.58
N SER A 206 3.98 -6.54 -18.36
CA SER A 206 3.31 -5.71 -19.38
C SER A 206 4.27 -4.84 -20.21
N SER A 207 5.58 -5.00 -20.03
CA SER A 207 6.62 -4.27 -20.73
C SER A 207 7.31 -5.12 -21.80
N ARG A 208 7.64 -4.48 -22.93
CA ARG A 208 8.49 -5.05 -23.99
C ARG A 208 9.97 -4.64 -23.84
N LYS A 209 10.28 -3.74 -22.91
CA LYS A 209 11.65 -3.26 -22.64
C LYS A 209 12.48 -4.33 -21.93
N SER A 210 13.80 -4.13 -21.84
CA SER A 210 14.63 -4.97 -20.96
C SER A 210 14.30 -4.71 -19.49
N VAL A 211 14.68 -5.63 -18.59
CA VAL A 211 14.44 -5.47 -17.14
C VAL A 211 15.10 -4.18 -16.64
N ALA A 212 16.38 -3.97 -16.96
CA ALA A 212 17.12 -2.76 -16.59
C ALA A 212 16.42 -1.48 -17.09
N GLU A 213 16.09 -1.44 -18.39
CA GLU A 213 15.49 -0.26 -19.00
C GLU A 213 14.10 0.04 -18.41
N TYR A 214 13.30 -0.98 -18.15
CA TYR A 214 11.97 -0.80 -17.57
C TYR A 214 12.05 -0.28 -16.13
N PHE A 215 12.89 -0.89 -15.28
CA PHE A 215 13.03 -0.48 -13.88
C PHE A 215 13.65 0.92 -13.72
N LYS A 216 14.58 1.30 -14.62
CA LYS A 216 15.04 2.69 -14.75
C LYS A 216 13.90 3.65 -15.10
N LYS A 217 13.02 3.26 -16.03
CA LYS A 217 11.93 4.10 -16.53
C LYS A 217 10.82 4.32 -15.51
N ILE A 218 10.47 3.30 -14.71
CA ILE A 218 9.45 3.42 -13.65
C ILE A 218 9.97 4.14 -12.39
N LYS A 219 11.28 4.41 -12.32
CA LYS A 219 11.94 5.08 -11.20
C LYS A 219 11.64 4.40 -9.86
N LEU A 220 12.12 3.16 -9.70
CA LEU A 220 11.96 2.43 -8.45
C LEU A 220 12.75 3.10 -7.32
N VAL A 221 12.09 3.31 -6.19
CA VAL A 221 12.68 3.85 -4.96
C VAL A 221 12.50 2.81 -3.84
N PRO A 222 13.58 2.18 -3.37
CA PRO A 222 13.55 1.34 -2.17
C PRO A 222 13.22 2.19 -0.95
N VAL A 223 12.37 1.68 -0.06
CA VAL A 223 11.98 2.35 1.18
C VAL A 223 12.11 1.37 2.33
N SER A 224 12.85 1.74 3.37
CA SER A 224 12.94 0.94 4.59
C SER A 224 12.04 1.53 5.68
N ILE A 225 11.24 0.69 6.31
CA ILE A 225 10.35 1.04 7.41
C ILE A 225 10.81 0.31 8.67
N SER A 226 11.02 1.07 9.73
CA SER A 226 11.39 0.56 11.05
C SER A 226 10.36 0.99 12.08
N TYR A 227 9.89 0.02 12.87
CA TYR A 227 9.06 0.22 14.04
C TYR A 227 9.88 -0.18 15.26
N GLU A 228 9.94 0.69 16.28
CA GLU A 228 10.58 0.38 17.55
C GLU A 228 9.82 -0.73 18.29
N VAL A 229 8.48 -0.69 18.24
CA VAL A 229 7.61 -1.72 18.78
C VAL A 229 6.74 -2.27 17.67
N GLU A 230 6.78 -3.59 17.49
CA GLU A 230 5.93 -4.31 16.54
C GLU A 230 4.49 -4.36 17.09
N PRO A 231 3.51 -3.68 16.46
CA PRO A 231 2.18 -3.51 17.04
C PRO A 231 1.36 -4.82 17.09
N CYS A 232 1.77 -5.87 16.40
CA CYS A 232 1.09 -7.17 16.40
C CYS A 232 1.98 -8.33 16.83
N ASP A 233 3.00 -8.06 17.66
CA ASP A 233 3.99 -9.02 18.13
C ASP A 233 3.34 -10.30 18.70
N ARG A 234 2.32 -10.17 19.55
CA ARG A 234 1.61 -11.30 20.19
C ARG A 234 0.96 -12.20 19.15
N ALA A 235 0.22 -11.61 18.20
CA ALA A 235 -0.47 -12.37 17.16
C ALA A 235 0.53 -13.05 16.21
N LYS A 236 1.62 -12.35 15.82
CA LYS A 236 2.70 -12.93 15.00
C LYS A 236 3.39 -14.09 15.72
N THR A 237 3.69 -13.92 17.00
CA THR A 237 4.35 -14.94 17.84
C THR A 237 3.47 -16.17 18.00
N ALA A 238 2.17 -15.99 18.28
CA ALA A 238 1.22 -17.10 18.41
C ALA A 238 1.14 -17.91 17.12
N GLU A 239 1.04 -17.25 15.97
CA GLU A 239 1.02 -17.93 14.67
C GLU A 239 2.33 -18.68 14.40
N LEU A 240 3.49 -18.06 14.63
CA LEU A 240 4.78 -18.71 14.43
C LEU A 240 4.96 -19.92 15.34
N TYR A 241 4.58 -19.79 16.61
CA TYR A 241 4.63 -20.88 17.58
C TYR A 241 3.74 -22.05 17.17
N ALA A 242 2.50 -21.78 16.73
CA ALA A 242 1.60 -22.82 16.24
C ALA A 242 2.17 -23.55 15.02
N ARG A 243 2.78 -22.83 14.06
CA ARG A 243 3.47 -23.46 12.91
C ARG A 243 4.64 -24.34 13.33
N LEU A 244 5.44 -23.88 14.30
CA LEU A 244 6.59 -24.62 14.81
C LEU A 244 6.15 -25.90 15.54
N ARG A 245 5.08 -25.81 16.33
CA ARG A 245 4.56 -26.94 17.13
C ARG A 245 3.79 -27.95 16.28
N ASP A 246 2.90 -27.48 15.41
CA ASP A 246 1.90 -28.31 14.71
C ASP A 246 2.26 -28.56 13.23
N GLY A 247 3.39 -28.03 12.75
CA GLY A 247 3.85 -28.13 11.36
C GLY A 247 3.03 -27.33 10.34
N SER A 248 1.83 -26.86 10.72
CA SER A 248 0.95 -26.06 9.87
C SER A 248 0.13 -25.09 10.70
N TYR A 249 -0.34 -24.01 10.06
CA TYR A 249 -1.27 -23.06 10.67
C TYR A 249 -2.27 -22.58 9.63
N LYS A 250 -3.55 -22.89 9.86
CA LYS A 250 -4.63 -22.40 9.02
C LYS A 250 -5.21 -21.14 9.65
N LYS A 251 -4.85 -20.00 9.07
CA LYS A 251 -5.31 -18.70 9.50
C LYS A 251 -6.82 -18.52 9.26
N ASP A 252 -7.56 -18.06 10.27
CA ASP A 252 -8.93 -17.60 10.10
C ASP A 252 -8.94 -16.20 9.44
N PRO A 253 -9.80 -15.94 8.44
CA PRO A 253 -9.90 -14.61 7.81
C PRO A 253 -10.06 -13.46 8.81
N LYS A 254 -10.70 -13.68 9.97
CA LYS A 254 -10.88 -12.67 11.03
C LYS A 254 -9.58 -12.30 11.73
N GLU A 255 -8.54 -13.12 11.67
CA GLU A 255 -7.23 -12.77 12.22
C GLU A 255 -6.56 -11.62 11.47
N ASP A 256 -6.86 -11.45 10.17
CA ASP A 256 -6.43 -10.24 9.43
C ASP A 256 -7.13 -9.00 9.99
N LEU A 257 -8.43 -9.07 10.32
CA LEU A 257 -9.16 -7.96 10.96
C LEU A 257 -8.57 -7.62 12.34
N LEU A 258 -8.27 -8.62 13.15
CA LEU A 258 -7.61 -8.41 14.45
C LEU A 258 -6.23 -7.78 14.30
N SER A 259 -5.47 -8.21 13.29
CA SER A 259 -4.16 -7.65 12.98
C SER A 259 -4.25 -6.20 12.48
N MET A 260 -5.29 -5.87 11.69
CA MET A 260 -5.56 -4.51 11.26
C MET A 260 -5.95 -3.63 12.45
N SER A 261 -6.85 -4.10 13.32
CA SER A 261 -7.22 -3.39 14.56
C SER A 261 -6.02 -3.15 15.46
N GLY A 262 -5.24 -4.20 15.75
CA GLY A 262 -4.03 -4.09 16.57
C GLY A 262 -3.00 -3.15 15.95
N GLY A 263 -2.86 -3.17 14.62
CA GLY A 263 -2.03 -2.21 13.89
C GLY A 263 -2.47 -0.76 14.09
N LEU A 264 -3.77 -0.48 14.20
CA LEU A 264 -4.28 0.88 14.44
C LEU A 264 -4.17 1.29 15.92
N GLU A 265 -4.36 0.35 16.85
CA GLU A 265 -4.57 0.66 18.28
C GLU A 265 -3.32 0.50 19.15
N ASN A 266 -2.45 -0.46 18.84
CA ASN A 266 -1.32 -0.78 19.70
C ASN A 266 -0.18 0.23 19.58
N PHE A 267 0.57 0.38 20.67
CA PHE A 267 1.72 1.27 20.74
C PHE A 267 2.89 0.81 19.84
N LYS A 268 3.56 1.76 19.19
CA LYS A 268 4.60 1.52 18.17
C LYS A 268 5.96 2.13 18.49
N GLY A 269 6.04 2.93 19.55
CA GLY A 269 7.24 3.69 19.87
C GLY A 269 7.62 4.66 18.74
N ARG A 270 8.89 4.64 18.34
CA ARG A 270 9.41 5.43 17.22
C ARG A 270 9.25 4.67 15.90
N VAL A 271 8.76 5.37 14.88
CA VAL A 271 8.64 4.85 13.52
C VAL A 271 9.52 5.68 12.58
N HIS A 272 10.33 5.02 11.76
CA HIS A 272 11.22 5.67 10.81
C HIS A 272 11.01 5.14 9.39
N PHE A 273 10.94 6.07 8.43
CA PHE A 273 10.93 5.79 6.99
C PHE A 273 12.22 6.32 6.34
N HIS A 274 13.03 5.44 5.76
CA HIS A 274 14.16 5.84 4.93
C HIS A 274 13.81 5.69 3.46
N PHE A 275 13.83 6.78 2.70
CA PHE A 275 13.63 6.79 1.26
C PHE A 275 14.99 6.71 0.57
N GLY A 276 15.29 5.55 -0.03
CA GLY A 276 16.53 5.31 -0.74
C GLY A 276 16.66 6.16 -2.01
N LYS A 277 17.79 5.99 -2.71
CA LYS A 277 18.01 6.65 -4.01
C LYS A 277 17.15 5.98 -5.08
N VAL A 278 16.79 6.76 -6.10
CA VAL A 278 16.14 6.21 -7.30
C VAL A 278 17.12 5.25 -7.98
N LEU A 279 16.75 3.98 -8.09
CA LEU A 279 17.62 2.98 -8.71
C LEU A 279 17.87 3.35 -10.18
N ASN A 280 19.13 3.47 -10.54
CA ASN A 280 19.52 3.80 -11.90
C ASN A 280 20.78 3.03 -12.31
N LYS A 281 21.97 3.51 -11.95
CA LYS A 281 23.24 2.93 -12.43
C LYS A 281 23.42 1.47 -12.01
N GLU A 282 23.03 1.12 -10.78
CA GLU A 282 23.09 -0.28 -10.31
C GLU A 282 22.22 -1.25 -11.14
N LEU A 283 21.25 -0.76 -11.92
CA LEU A 283 20.44 -1.60 -12.81
C LEU A 283 21.18 -2.00 -14.08
N ASP A 284 22.32 -1.40 -14.39
CA ASP A 284 23.14 -1.78 -15.56
C ASP A 284 23.75 -3.19 -15.40
N ASP A 285 24.02 -3.63 -14.17
CA ASP A 285 24.45 -4.99 -13.83
C ASP A 285 23.52 -6.08 -14.38
N LEU A 286 22.25 -5.74 -14.59
CA LEU A 286 21.27 -6.69 -15.11
C LEU A 286 21.50 -7.03 -16.60
N ASN A 287 22.16 -6.14 -17.36
CA ASN A 287 22.38 -6.34 -18.79
C ASN A 287 23.39 -7.47 -19.07
N ASP A 288 24.29 -7.75 -18.13
CA ASP A 288 25.29 -8.82 -18.25
C ASP A 288 24.73 -10.21 -17.93
N ILE A 289 23.49 -10.27 -17.41
CA ILE A 289 22.84 -11.52 -17.03
C ILE A 289 22.00 -12.06 -18.19
N LYS A 290 22.38 -13.24 -18.70
CA LYS A 290 21.74 -13.89 -19.85
C LYS A 290 20.29 -14.29 -19.58
N PHE A 291 20.00 -14.87 -18.41
CA PHE A 291 18.67 -15.42 -18.11
C PHE A 291 17.80 -14.40 -17.36
N LYS A 292 16.59 -14.18 -17.86
CA LYS A 292 15.65 -13.18 -17.32
C LYS A 292 15.23 -13.46 -15.88
N ASN A 293 15.14 -14.72 -15.46
CA ASN A 293 14.82 -15.07 -14.07
C ASN A 293 15.95 -14.65 -13.12
N ASP A 294 17.21 -14.85 -13.53
CA ASP A 294 18.39 -14.45 -12.75
C ASP A 294 18.51 -12.92 -12.67
N GLN A 295 18.08 -12.18 -13.71
CA GLN A 295 17.94 -10.73 -13.66
C GLN A 295 16.99 -10.29 -12.54
N TYR A 296 15.85 -10.97 -12.35
CA TYR A 296 14.93 -10.63 -11.27
C TYR A 296 15.49 -10.96 -9.88
N VAL A 297 16.25 -12.04 -9.75
CA VAL A 297 16.95 -12.38 -8.50
C VAL A 297 18.00 -11.32 -8.17
N ARG A 298 18.82 -10.93 -9.16
CA ARG A 298 19.81 -9.87 -8.99
C ARG A 298 19.16 -8.53 -8.65
N LEU A 299 18.04 -8.18 -9.30
CA LEU A 299 17.29 -6.97 -9.01
C LEU A 299 16.75 -6.97 -7.57
N ALA A 300 16.22 -8.10 -7.08
CA ALA A 300 15.81 -8.21 -5.69
C ALA A 300 16.98 -7.94 -4.73
N GLN A 301 18.17 -8.50 -5.00
CA GLN A 301 19.37 -8.24 -4.21
C GLN A 301 19.85 -6.79 -4.27
N ILE A 302 19.68 -6.10 -5.40
CA ILE A 302 19.98 -4.67 -5.52
C ILE A 302 19.04 -3.89 -4.60
N ILE A 303 17.73 -4.16 -4.67
CA ILE A 303 16.71 -3.51 -3.82
C ILE A 303 17.02 -3.75 -2.33
N ASP A 304 17.32 -4.99 -1.94
CA ASP A 304 17.59 -5.36 -0.55
C ASP A 304 18.88 -4.74 0.01
N LYS A 305 19.81 -4.29 -0.84
CA LYS A 305 21.08 -3.65 -0.45
C LYS A 305 21.03 -2.10 -0.49
N SER A 306 19.97 -1.53 -1.06
CA SER A 306 19.87 -0.10 -1.37
C SER A 306 19.40 0.75 -0.20
#